data_AF-A0AAN2BK62-F1
#
_entry.id   AF-A0AAN2BK62-F1
#
_cell.length_a   1.000
_cell.length_b   1.000
_cell.length_c   1.000
_cell.angle_alpha   90.00
_cell.angle_beta   90.00
_cell.angle_gamma   90.00
#
_symmetry.space_group_name_H-M   'P 1'
#
loop_
_entity.id
_entity.type
_entity.pdbx_description
1 polymer ?
#
loop_
_entity_poly.entity_id
_entity_poly.type
_entity_poly.pdbx_seq_one_letter_code
_entity_poly.pdbx_strand_id
1 'polypeptide(L)'
;MNKERKIENLNYAAYHIYEAFVSKGYAEAYLDEKLDTLLDCDKFQAILFLHNCDADIQRKVADVVGVDVLDLKKAIEVMGHF
;
A
#
# COMPACT_ATOMS: atom_id res chain seq x y z
N MET A 1 -14.30 15.31 -3.24
CA MET A 1 -13.82 15.01 -1.88
C MET A 1 -12.41 15.58 -1.74
N ASN A 2 -12.10 16.30 -0.66
CA ASN A 2 -10.74 16.81 -0.40
C ASN A 2 -9.76 15.63 -0.22
N LYS A 3 -8.50 15.77 -0.63
CA LYS A 3 -7.44 14.73 -0.58
C LYS A 3 -7.19 14.20 0.82
N GLU A 4 -7.20 15.08 1.83
CA GLU A 4 -7.07 14.68 3.24
C GLU A 4 -8.21 13.74 3.65
N ARG A 5 -9.44 14.06 3.25
CA ARG A 5 -10.63 13.22 3.51
C ARG A 5 -10.63 11.91 2.73
N LYS A 6 -9.94 11.86 1.58
CA LYS A 6 -9.68 10.60 0.86
C LYS A 6 -8.74 9.71 1.67
N ILE A 7 -7.64 10.26 2.19
CA ILE A 7 -6.66 9.50 2.97
C ILE A 7 -7.30 8.92 4.25
N GLU A 8 -8.16 9.68 4.93
CA GLU A 8 -8.90 9.22 6.12
C GLU A 8 -9.81 8.00 5.87
N ASN A 9 -10.24 7.79 4.63
CA ASN A 9 -11.10 6.66 4.26
C ASN A 9 -10.31 5.41 3.86
N LEU A 10 -8.97 5.48 3.78
CA LEU A 10 -8.16 4.30 3.48
C LEU A 10 -8.23 3.29 4.63
N ASN A 11 -8.33 2.01 4.28
CA ASN A 11 -8.11 0.96 5.26
C ASN A 11 -6.63 0.93 5.71
N TYR A 12 -6.36 0.29 6.84
CA TYR A 12 -5.03 0.27 7.45
C TYR A 12 -3.89 -0.15 6.49
N ALA A 13 -4.09 -1.21 5.70
CA ALA A 13 -3.08 -1.66 4.75
C ALA A 13 -2.89 -0.64 3.63
N ALA A 14 -4.00 -0.17 3.04
CA ALA A 14 -3.99 0.83 1.98
C ALA A 14 -3.32 2.15 2.40
N TYR A 15 -3.54 2.58 3.65
CA TYR A 15 -2.91 3.77 4.22
C TYR A 15 -1.38 3.66 4.23
N HIS A 16 -0.82 2.58 4.78
CA HIS A 16 0.64 2.42 4.85
C HIS A 16 1.29 2.16 3.48
N ILE A 17 0.56 1.55 2.55
CA ILE A 17 1.00 1.45 1.16
C ILE A 17 1.09 2.84 0.54
N TYR A 18 0.06 3.68 0.72
CA TYR A 18 0.07 5.06 0.21
C TYR A 18 1.20 5.89 0.84
N GLU A 19 1.43 5.80 2.15
CA GLU A 19 2.57 6.45 2.81
C GLU A 19 3.92 6.02 2.23
N ALA A 20 4.06 4.74 1.87
CA ALA A 20 5.27 4.25 1.21
C ALA A 20 5.51 4.96 -0.13
N PHE A 21 4.48 5.14 -0.97
CA PHE A 21 4.58 5.93 -2.20
C PHE A 21 4.93 7.39 -1.91
N VAL A 22 4.27 8.04 -0.95
CA VAL A 22 4.58 9.43 -0.58
C VAL A 22 6.04 9.57 -0.17
N SER A 23 6.56 8.65 0.64
CA SER A 23 7.95 8.68 1.12
C SER A 23 9.00 8.51 0.02
N LYS A 24 8.63 7.91 -1.12
CA LYS A 24 9.50 7.76 -2.29
C LYS A 24 9.54 9.03 -3.16
N GLY A 25 8.70 10.03 -2.88
CA GLY A 25 8.72 11.32 -3.56
C GLY A 25 8.21 11.26 -4.99
N TYR A 26 7.26 10.37 -5.30
CA TYR A 26 6.60 10.37 -6.61
C TYR A 26 5.82 11.67 -6.86
N ALA A 27 5.62 11.99 -8.14
CA ALA A 27 4.85 13.16 -8.55
C ALA A 27 3.40 13.09 -8.03
N GLU A 28 2.82 14.25 -7.73
CA GLU A 28 1.48 14.33 -7.14
C GLU A 28 0.40 13.62 -7.96
N ALA A 29 0.41 13.79 -9.28
CA ALA A 29 -0.54 13.12 -10.17
C ALA A 29 -0.48 11.59 -10.07
N TYR A 30 0.72 11.03 -9.87
CA TYR A 30 0.90 9.59 -9.66
C TYR A 30 0.37 9.16 -8.28
N LEU A 31 0.65 9.95 -7.24
CA LEU A 31 0.13 9.70 -5.90
C LEU A 31 -1.40 9.74 -5.87
N ASP A 32 -2.03 10.69 -6.60
CA ASP A 32 -3.49 10.78 -6.69
C ASP A 32 -4.10 9.54 -7.38
N GLU A 33 -3.47 9.04 -8.44
CA GLU A 33 -3.88 7.79 -9.10
C GLU A 33 -3.81 6.59 -8.13
N LYS A 34 -2.73 6.49 -7.34
CA LYS A 34 -2.58 5.42 -6.35
C LYS A 34 -3.57 5.56 -5.19
N LEU A 35 -3.84 6.78 -4.74
CA LEU A 35 -4.83 7.06 -3.72
C LEU A 35 -6.22 6.59 -4.16
N ASP A 36 -6.62 6.91 -5.40
CA ASP A 36 -7.91 6.49 -5.94
C ASP A 36 -7.99 4.96 -6.09
N THR A 37 -6.93 4.32 -6.58
CA THR A 37 -6.87 2.85 -6.67
C THR A 37 -7.00 2.19 -5.29
N LEU A 38 -6.30 2.72 -4.29
CA LEU A 38 -6.26 2.18 -2.93
C LEU A 38 -7.56 2.43 -2.16
N LEU A 39 -8.31 3.48 -2.49
CA LEU A 39 -9.65 3.74 -1.94
C LEU A 39 -10.67 2.68 -2.37
N ASP A 40 -10.53 2.16 -3.58
CA ASP A 40 -11.42 1.12 -4.11
C ASP A 40 -11.05 -0.29 -3.60
N CYS A 41 -9.91 -0.42 -2.90
CA CYS A 41 -9.45 -1.69 -2.36
C CYS A 41 -10.03 -1.95 -0.96
N ASP A 42 -10.64 -3.12 -0.78
CA ASP A 42 -10.79 -3.68 0.56
C ASP A 42 -9.43 -4.09 1.18
N LYS A 43 -9.47 -4.58 2.43
CA LYS A 43 -8.26 -4.98 3.15
C LYS A 43 -7.44 -6.07 2.44
N PHE A 44 -8.10 -7.03 1.78
CA PHE A 44 -7.42 -8.12 1.06
C PHE A 44 -6.87 -7.62 -0.27
N GLN A 45 -7.67 -6.84 -1.00
CA GLN A 45 -7.25 -6.23 -2.26
C GLN A 45 -6.06 -5.28 -2.08
N ALA A 46 -6.00 -4.52 -0.98
CA ALA A 46 -4.86 -3.67 -0.67
C ALA A 46 -3.57 -4.48 -0.45
N ILE A 47 -3.67 -5.63 0.20
CA ILE A 47 -2.53 -6.55 0.40
C ILE A 47 -2.08 -7.17 -0.93
N LEU A 48 -3.01 -7.57 -1.80
CA LEU A 48 -2.70 -8.05 -3.15
C LEU A 48 -2.10 -6.94 -4.02
N PHE A 49 -2.57 -5.70 -3.86
CA PHE A 49 -1.98 -4.54 -4.51
C PHE A 49 -0.50 -4.39 -4.12
N LEU A 50 -0.17 -4.52 -2.83
CA LEU A 50 1.21 -4.50 -2.33
C LEU A 50 2.07 -5.63 -2.93
N HIS A 51 1.50 -6.81 -3.16
CA HIS A 51 2.19 -7.91 -3.85
C HIS A 51 2.74 -7.50 -5.22
N ASN A 52 1.95 -6.71 -5.96
CA ASN A 52 2.26 -6.28 -7.32
C ASN A 52 3.09 -5.00 -7.37
N CYS A 53 3.34 -4.35 -6.23
CA CYS A 53 4.24 -3.22 -6.15
C CYS A 53 5.70 -3.65 -6.34
N ASP A 54 6.55 -2.69 -6.69
CA ASP A 54 7.99 -2.95 -6.75
C ASP A 54 8.57 -3.31 -5.37
N ALA A 55 9.74 -3.94 -5.38
CA ALA A 55 10.42 -4.40 -4.17
C ALA A 55 10.77 -3.27 -3.19
N ASP A 56 10.85 -2.04 -3.69
CA ASP A 56 11.21 -0.85 -2.93
C ASP A 56 10.03 -0.34 -2.11
N ILE A 57 8.83 -0.34 -2.68
CA ILE A 57 7.58 -0.09 -1.97
C ILE A 57 7.33 -1.18 -0.94
N GLN A 58 7.52 -2.46 -1.30
CA GLN A 58 7.34 -3.57 -0.37
C GLN A 58 8.26 -3.47 0.86
N ARG A 59 9.54 -3.15 0.64
CA ARG A 59 10.49 -2.87 1.74
C ARG A 59 10.00 -1.70 2.59
N LYS A 60 9.57 -0.62 1.95
CA LYS A 60 9.16 0.57 2.69
C LYS A 60 7.92 0.32 3.55
N VAL A 61 6.95 -0.43 3.05
CA VAL A 61 5.79 -0.84 3.85
C VAL A 61 6.23 -1.73 5.02
N ALA A 62 7.10 -2.72 4.78
CA ALA A 62 7.64 -3.58 5.83
C ALA A 62 8.31 -2.78 6.96
N ASP A 63 9.14 -1.81 6.60
CA ASP A 63 9.81 -0.91 7.54
C ASP A 63 8.79 -0.08 8.36
N VAL A 64 7.74 0.43 7.71
CA VAL A 64 6.70 1.25 8.36
C VAL A 64 5.88 0.42 9.35
N VAL A 65 5.50 -0.80 8.99
CA VAL A 65 4.71 -1.67 9.87
C VAL A 65 5.55 -2.47 10.87
N GLY A 66 6.89 -2.38 10.78
CA GLY A 66 7.82 -3.01 11.71
C GLY A 66 7.94 -4.52 11.55
N VAL A 67 7.88 -5.03 10.32
CA VAL A 67 8.03 -6.47 10.02
C VAL A 67 9.19 -6.71 9.07
N ASP A 68 9.73 -7.93 9.07
CA ASP A 68 10.70 -8.33 8.06
C ASP A 68 10.03 -8.41 6.68
N VAL A 69 10.72 -7.90 5.65
CA VAL A 69 10.18 -7.84 4.29
C VAL A 69 9.98 -9.23 3.67
N LEU A 70 10.77 -10.24 4.06
CA LEU A 70 10.57 -11.61 3.60
C LEU A 70 9.34 -12.23 4.26
N ASP A 71 9.11 -11.95 5.54
CA ASP A 71 7.91 -12.41 6.25
C ASP A 71 6.65 -11.75 5.67
N LEU A 72 6.70 -10.45 5.36
CA LEU A 72 5.64 -9.75 4.65
C LEU A 72 5.35 -10.39 3.29
N LYS A 73 6.39 -10.65 2.48
CA LYS A 73 6.25 -11.30 1.17
C LYS A 73 5.62 -12.67 1.27
N LYS A 74 6.09 -13.51 2.20
CA LYS A 74 5.52 -14.84 2.44
C LYS A 74 4.07 -14.77 2.87
N ALA A 75 3.72 -13.84 3.77
CA ALA A 75 2.34 -13.67 4.20
C ALA A 75 1.42 -13.29 3.03
N ILE A 76 1.88 -12.36 2.17
CA ILE A 76 1.16 -11.95 0.96
C ILE A 76 1.02 -13.11 -0.03
N GLU A 77 2.09 -13.88 -0.27
CA GLU A 77 2.08 -15.04 -1.16
C GLU A 77 1.08 -16.11 -0.68
N VAL A 78 1.09 -16.43 0.62
CA VAL A 78 0.11 -17.36 1.22
C VAL A 78 -1.32 -16.83 1.04
N MET A 79 -1.57 -15.53 1.26
CA MET A 79 -2.90 -14.94 1.10
C MET A 79 -3.36 -14.90 -0.36
N GLY A 80 -2.46 -14.74 -1.33
CA GLY A 80 -2.79 -14.70 -2.76
C GLY A 80 -3.13 -16.05 -3.39
N HIS A 81 -2.96 -17.15 -2.65
CA HIS A 81 -3.35 -18.50 -3.07
C HIS A 81 -4.76 -18.92 -2.62
N PHE A 82 -5.46 -18.09 -1.84
CA PHE A 82 -6.85 -18.27 -1.45
C PHE A 82 -7.80 -17.47 -2.34
#